data_AF-A0A4R3HW30-F1
#
_entry.id   AF-A0A4R3HW30-F1
#
_cell.length_a   1.000
_cell.length_b   1.000
_cell.length_c   1.000
_cell.angle_alpha   90.00
_cell.angle_beta   90.00
_cell.angle_gamma   90.00
#
_symmetry.space_group_name_H-M   'P 1'
#
loop_
_entity.id
_entity.type
_entity.pdbx_description
1 polymer ?
#
loop_
_entity_poly.entity_id
_entity_poly.type
_entity_poly.pdbx_seq_one_letter_code
_entity_poly.pdbx_strand_id
1 'polypeptide(L)' 'MAGITLQQAQAQLDAWMAASTAVATGQEYSIGTRKLRRADAAEIRQQIIFWQRQVAQLGATSRGGPRGMRVSYGVPR' A
#
# COMPACT_ATOMS: atom_id res chain seq x y z
N MET A 1 -9.38 6.48 -18.71
CA MET A 1 -8.52 5.49 -18.03
C MET A 1 -9.23 5.07 -16.77
N ALA A 2 -9.71 3.83 -16.68
CA ALA A 2 -10.25 3.31 -15.43
C ALA A 2 -9.07 3.00 -14.50
N GLY A 3 -8.53 4.05 -13.87
CA GLY A 3 -7.60 3.89 -12.76
C GLY A 3 -8.31 3.21 -11.60
N ILE A 4 -7.54 2.53 -10.76
CA ILE A 4 -8.02 1.88 -9.53
C ILE A 4 -8.76 2.94 -8.69
N THR A 5 -9.95 2.62 -8.19
CA THR A 5 -10.72 3.57 -7.36
C THR A 5 -10.12 3.70 -5.97
N LEU A 6 -10.40 4.79 -5.25
CA LEU A 6 -9.94 4.97 -3.87
C LEU A 6 -10.37 3.80 -2.98
N GLN A 7 -11.60 3.31 -3.15
CA GLN A 7 -12.12 2.17 -2.39
C GLN A 7 -11.35 0.88 -2.68
N GLN A 8 -10.99 0.64 -3.95
CA GLN A 8 -10.18 -0.52 -4.33
C GLN A 8 -8.75 -0.41 -3.78
N ALA A 9 -8.14 0.78 -3.81
CA ALA A 9 -6.81 1.01 -3.25
C ALA A 9 -6.80 0.83 -1.72
N GLN A 10 -7.85 1.29 -1.03
CA GLN A 10 -8.01 1.09 0.41
C GLN A 10 -8.18 -0.39 0.76
N ALA A 11 -9.04 -1.11 0.04
CA ALA A 11 -9.23 -2.55 0.24
C ALA A 11 -7.94 -3.34 0.06
N GLN A 12 -7.10 -2.97 -0.93
CA GLN A 12 -5.79 -3.57 -1.09
C GLN A 12 -4.86 -3.24 0.07
N LEU A 13 -4.79 -1.98 0.49
CA LEU A 13 -3.97 -1.57 1.64
C LEU A 13 -4.31 -2.39 2.89
N ASP A 14 -5.60 -2.56 3.18
CA ASP A 14 -6.06 -3.34 4.34
C ASP A 14 -5.67 -4.82 4.22
N ALA A 15 -5.77 -5.41 3.02
CA ALA A 15 -5.32 -6.78 2.77
C ALA A 15 -3.81 -6.95 2.99
N TRP A 16 -3.00 -5.99 2.55
CA TRP A 16 -1.54 -6.00 2.78
C TRP A 16 -1.17 -5.76 4.25
N MET A 17 -1.94 -4.97 4.99
CA MET A 17 -1.76 -4.83 6.44
C MET A 17 -2.08 -6.13 7.19
N ALA A 18 -3.17 -6.81 6.82
CA ALA A 18 -3.49 -8.12 7.37
C ALA A 18 -2.39 -9.16 7.07
N ALA A 19 -1.85 -9.14 5.84
CA ALA A 19 -0.72 -9.97 5.45
C ALA A 19 0.52 -9.68 6.30
N SER A 20 0.84 -8.40 6.55
CA SER A 20 1.96 -8.01 7.43
C SER A 20 1.80 -8.56 8.84
N THR A 21 0.60 -8.51 9.41
CA THR A 21 0.33 -9.04 10.75
C THR A 21 0.46 -10.57 10.79
N ALA A 22 -0.13 -11.27 9.82
CA ALA A 22 -0.02 -12.73 9.70
C ALA A 22 1.44 -13.18 9.53
N VAL A 23 2.19 -12.50 8.68
CA VAL A 23 3.60 -12.80 8.44
C VAL A 23 4.46 -12.48 9.67
N ALA A 24 4.13 -11.42 10.41
CA ALA A 24 4.80 -11.08 11.67
C ALA A 24 4.58 -12.14 12.77
N THR A 25 3.40 -12.77 12.80
CA THR A 25 3.11 -13.90 13.70
C THR A 25 3.64 -15.24 13.20
N GLY A 26 4.29 -15.27 12.04
CA GLY A 26 4.89 -16.47 11.45
C GLY A 26 3.93 -17.30 10.60
N GLN A 27 2.74 -16.77 10.29
CA GLN A 27 1.78 -17.42 9.40
C GLN A 27 2.08 -17.08 7.93
N GLU A 28 1.83 -18.03 7.05
CA GLU A 28 1.87 -17.81 5.61
C GLU A 28 0.56 -17.17 5.15
N TYR A 29 0.63 -16.13 4.33
CA TYR A 29 -0.54 -15.44 3.80
C TYR A 29 -0.61 -15.58 2.28
N SER A 30 -1.76 -15.95 1.72
CA SER A 30 -1.93 -16.09 0.28
C SER A 30 -2.79 -14.96 -0.27
N ILE A 31 -2.23 -14.13 -1.16
CA ILE A 31 -2.95 -13.05 -1.83
C ILE A 31 -3.05 -13.38 -3.32
N GLY A 32 -4.26 -13.72 -3.77
CA GLY A 32 -4.49 -14.20 -5.14
C GLY A 32 -3.64 -15.43 -5.47
N THR A 33 -2.71 -15.29 -6.41
CA THR A 33 -1.79 -16.37 -6.84
C THR A 33 -0.44 -16.35 -6.14
N ARG A 34 -0.15 -15.35 -5.30
CA ARG A 34 1.12 -15.23 -4.58
C ARG A 34 0.98 -15.68 -3.14
N LYS A 35 1.99 -16.38 -2.64
CA LYS A 35 2.17 -16.69 -1.22
C LYS A 35 3.21 -15.75 -0.63
N LEU A 36 2.87 -15.12 0.48
CA LEU A 36 3.68 -14.18 1.22
C LEU A 36 4.12 -14.82 2.54
N ARG A 37 5.43 -14.75 2.80
CA ARG A 37 6.05 -15.31 4.00
C ARG A 37 6.88 -14.25 4.71
N ARG A 38 7.45 -14.61 5.86
CA ARG A 38 8.37 -13.75 6.62
C ARG A 38 9.59 -13.33 5.82
N ALA A 39 10.04 -14.14 4.87
CA ALA A 39 11.09 -13.78 3.93
C ALA A 39 10.70 -12.58 3.05
N ASP A 40 9.41 -12.42 2.73
CA ASP A 40 8.88 -11.38 1.85
C ASP A 40 8.42 -10.13 2.62
N ALA A 41 8.74 -10.03 3.91
CA ALA A 41 8.34 -8.88 4.75
C ALA A 41 8.77 -7.53 4.16
N ALA A 42 9.90 -7.50 3.45
CA ALA A 42 10.36 -6.32 2.72
C ALA A 42 9.42 -5.95 1.55
N GLU A 43 8.96 -6.93 0.77
CA GLU A 43 8.01 -6.72 -0.33
C GLU A 43 6.65 -6.25 0.21
N ILE A 44 6.15 -6.88 1.28
CA ILE A 44 4.88 -6.48 1.93
C ILE A 44 4.94 -5.01 2.36
N ARG A 45 6.04 -4.59 2.98
CA ARG A 45 6.23 -3.18 3.37
C ARG A 45 6.24 -2.24 2.17
N GLN A 46 6.88 -2.63 1.07
CA GLN A 46 6.90 -1.84 -0.17
C GLN A 46 5.52 -1.75 -0.83
N GLN A 47 4.71 -2.80 -0.74
CA GLN A 47 3.32 -2.79 -1.21
C GLN A 47 2.45 -1.86 -0.35
N ILE A 48 2.56 -1.93 0.98
CA ILE A 48 1.85 -1.03 1.92
C ILE A 48 2.20 0.45 1.61
N ILE A 49 3.50 0.76 1.65
CA ILE A 49 4.18 1.69 0.74
C ILE A 49 3.36 2.35 -0.37
N PHE A 50 3.32 1.59 -1.45
CA PHE A 50 2.70 1.93 -2.72
C PHE A 50 1.20 2.23 -2.56
N TRP A 51 0.45 1.36 -1.90
CA TRP A 51 -1.00 1.52 -1.75
C TRP A 51 -1.38 2.74 -0.91
N GLN A 52 -0.64 3.04 0.17
CA GLN A 52 -0.84 4.29 0.91
C GLN A 52 -0.66 5.52 0.01
N ARG A 53 0.35 5.52 -0.86
CA ARG A 53 0.55 6.61 -1.82
C ARG A 53 -0.55 6.68 -2.85
N GLN A 54 -1.01 5.53 -3.36
CA GLN A 54 -2.15 5.49 -4.28
C GLN A 54 -3.41 6.04 -3.63
N VAL A 55 -3.74 5.63 -2.41
CA VAL A 55 -4.89 6.16 -1.65
C VAL A 55 -4.74 7.67 -1.44
N ALA A 56 -3.55 8.15 -1.06
CA ALA A 56 -3.29 9.57 -0.88
C ALA A 56 -3.42 10.36 -2.20
N GLN A 57 -2.89 9.85 -3.31
CA GLN A 57 -2.99 10.46 -4.64
C GLN A 57 -4.43 10.50 -5.16
N LEU A 58 -5.16 9.39 -5.02
CA LEU A 58 -6.57 9.30 -5.41
C LEU A 58 -7.44 10.20 -4.54
N GLY A 59 -7.21 10.21 -3.22
CA GLY A 59 -7.94 11.04 -2.27
C GLY A 59 -7.66 12.55 -2.42
N ALA A 60 -6.43 12.92 -2.81
CA ALA A 60 -6.09 14.29 -3.17
C ALA A 60 -6.75 14.72 -4.49
N THR A 61 -6.74 13.83 -5.50
CA THR A 61 -7.41 14.05 -6.79
C THR A 61 -8.92 14.27 -6.61
N SER A 62 -9.56 13.58 -5.66
CA SER A 62 -10.99 13.73 -5.38
C SER A 62 -11.38 15.05 -4.71
N ARG A 63 -10.44 15.77 -4.06
CA ARG A 63 -10.74 16.98 -3.27
C ARG A 63 -10.34 18.30 -3.93
N GLY A 64 -9.59 18.27 -5.04
CA GLY A 64 -9.21 19.48 -5.76
C GLY A 64 -8.00 19.20 -6.65
N GLY A 65 -8.06 19.65 -7.90
CA GLY A 65 -7.07 19.42 -8.94
C GLY A 65 -5.61 19.82 -8.63
N PRO A 66 -4.69 19.62 -9.58
CA PRO A 66 -3.29 19.30 -9.35
C PRO A 66 -2.48 20.50 -8.83
N ARG A 67 -2.32 20.62 -7.51
CA ARG A 67 -1.39 21.59 -6.89
C ARG A 67 -0.74 21.03 -5.64
N GLY A 68 0.46 20.47 -5.78
CA GLY A 68 1.36 20.25 -4.65
C GLY A 68 1.98 18.87 -4.54
N MET A 69 2.61 18.37 -5.61
CA MET A 69 3.62 17.31 -5.47
C MET A 69 4.81 17.88 -4.68
N ARG A 70 4.81 17.72 -3.35
CA ARG A 70 6.01 17.80 -2.51
C ARG A 70 6.17 16.49 -1.79
N VAL A 71 6.69 15.50 -2.52
CA VAL A 71 7.24 14.28 -1.92
C VAL A 71 8.61 14.66 -1.35
N SER A 72 8.63 15.18 -0.12
CA SER A 72 9.86 15.29 0.66
C SER A 72 10.14 13.95 1.32
N TYR A 73 11.02 13.14 0.73
CA TYR A 73 11.71 12.10 1.47
C TYR A 73 12.76 12.76 2.37
N GLY A 74 12.35 13.17 3.57
CA GLY A 74 13.29 13.52 4.63
C GLY A 74 13.71 12.25 5.35
N VAL A 75 14.89 11.71 5.02
CA VAL A 75 15.59 10.75 5.89
C VAL A 75 16.44 11.59 6.84
N PRO A 76 16.16 11.62 8.16
CA PRO A 76 17.08 12.22 9.12
C PRO A 76 18.31 11.32 9.27
N ARG A 77 19.47 11.97 9.32
CA ARG A 77 20.82 11.43 9.53
C ARG A 77 21.32 11.88 10.89
#